data_AF-A0A505DDH4-F1
#
_entry.id   AF-A0A505DDH4-F1
#
_cell.length_a   1.000
_cell.length_b   1.000
_cell.length_c   1.000
_cell.angle_alpha   90.00
_cell.angle_beta   90.00
_cell.angle_gamma   90.00
#
_symmetry.space_group_name_H-M   'P 1'
#
loop_
_entity.id
_entity.type
_entity.pdbx_description
1 polymer ?
#
loop_
_entity_poly.entity_id
_entity_poly.type
_entity_poly.pdbx_seq_one_letter_code
_entity_poly.pdbx_strand_id
1 'polypeptide(L)'
;MSQLSIVVTCTDRKASPPAERLRVRNLPQGDVAERVAEWGRRLDTAADPRPLTELYKGDHWVRSLRLPASAAQAGFTAELWVASAGLGLQPVSASAPAYAATFTSRHEDSVGGTFDERGTWWHHLQEERGASRLTDLACKGPILLVLSEVYAAAIETELQALAAIGGEALLIGGARDLPGLTRLPADGSLRSALGGTLTSLNVRMAAWWLEHCSGARLTQPDTSAAWNDWVAQASKKERYHRAPMTDERVISFIRESVAQNPVHSRTRLLRMLRDQGLACEQKRFADLYAATVGKNQ
;
A
#
# COMPACT_ATOMS: atom_id res chain seq x y z
N MET A 1 9.52 -8.27 -26.03
CA MET A 1 8.64 -8.20 -24.84
C MET A 1 8.25 -6.74 -24.65
N SER A 2 6.97 -6.45 -24.38
CA SER A 2 6.50 -5.06 -24.17
C SER A 2 6.94 -4.58 -22.79
N GLN A 3 7.37 -3.32 -22.67
CA GLN A 3 7.77 -2.73 -21.38
C GLN A 3 6.52 -2.39 -20.57
N LEU A 4 6.39 -2.92 -19.36
CA LEU A 4 5.28 -2.65 -18.44
C LEU A 4 5.79 -1.83 -17.25
N SER A 5 5.15 -0.69 -16.99
CA SER A 5 5.37 0.05 -15.74
C SER A 5 4.36 -0.40 -14.69
N ILE A 6 4.81 -0.91 -13.55
CA ILE A 6 3.94 -1.28 -12.43
C ILE A 6 4.14 -0.25 -11.32
N VAL A 7 3.11 0.53 -10.99
CA VAL A 7 3.17 1.55 -9.94
C VAL A 7 2.39 1.07 -8.72
N VAL A 8 3.05 0.94 -7.58
CA VAL A 8 2.41 0.55 -6.31
C VAL A 8 2.41 1.68 -5.30
N THR A 9 1.42 1.72 -4.40
CA THR A 9 1.48 2.60 -3.22
C THR A 9 2.64 2.19 -2.29
N CYS A 10 3.33 3.16 -1.69
CA CYS A 10 4.36 2.91 -0.68
C CYS A 10 3.78 2.38 0.65
N THR A 11 4.63 1.95 1.58
CA THR A 11 4.18 1.48 2.90
C THR A 11 4.70 2.36 4.02
N ASP A 12 3.91 2.50 5.09
CA ASP A 12 4.34 3.23 6.28
C ASP A 12 5.46 2.48 7.02
N ARG A 13 5.36 1.16 7.09
CA ARG A 13 6.34 0.29 7.75
C ARG A 13 7.66 0.29 6.97
N LYS A 14 8.71 0.83 7.58
CA LYS A 14 10.08 0.88 7.03
C LYS A 14 11.05 0.04 7.85
N ALA A 15 12.24 -0.20 7.30
CA ALA A 15 13.29 -1.02 7.89
C ALA A 15 13.85 -0.43 9.20
N SER A 16 13.82 0.89 9.35
CA SER A 16 14.21 1.61 10.56
C SER A 16 13.21 2.72 10.89
N PRO A 17 13.12 3.14 12.17
CA PRO A 17 12.38 4.33 12.54
C PRO A 17 12.96 5.58 11.86
N PRO A 18 12.12 6.51 11.42
CA PRO A 18 12.60 7.77 10.85
C PRO A 18 13.16 8.68 11.94
N ALA A 19 14.27 9.37 11.62
CA ALA A 19 14.81 10.46 12.42
C ALA A 19 13.75 11.57 12.58
N GLU A 20 13.78 12.33 13.68
CA GLU A 20 12.75 13.34 13.96
C GLU A 20 12.62 14.38 12.85
N ARG A 21 13.74 14.83 12.27
CA ARG A 21 13.71 15.75 11.13
C ARG A 21 13.03 15.17 9.88
N LEU A 22 13.04 13.84 9.73
CA LEU A 22 12.42 13.10 8.62
C LEU A 22 11.00 12.63 8.95
N ARG A 23 10.28 13.43 9.74
CA ARG A 23 8.85 13.26 10.00
C ARG A 23 8.13 14.51 9.55
N VAL A 24 7.15 14.36 8.67
CA VAL A 24 6.39 15.49 8.11
C VAL A 24 5.70 16.33 9.20
N ARG A 25 5.31 15.70 10.32
CA ARG A 25 4.77 16.40 11.48
C ARG A 25 5.69 17.48 12.06
N ASN A 26 7.00 17.37 11.82
CA ASN A 26 8.05 18.26 12.33
C ASN A 26 8.49 19.28 11.26
N LEU A 27 7.76 19.41 10.14
CA LEU A 27 7.95 20.53 9.22
C LEU A 27 7.38 21.82 9.84
N PRO A 28 7.96 22.98 9.53
CA PRO A 28 7.38 24.25 9.91
C PRO A 28 5.95 24.35 9.36
N GLN A 29 5.09 25.08 10.08
CA GLN A 29 3.83 25.54 9.50
C GLN A 29 4.14 26.55 8.39
N GLY A 30 3.36 26.53 7.32
CA GLY A 30 3.59 27.36 6.15
C GLY A 30 2.83 26.86 4.95
N ASP A 31 3.08 27.49 3.80
CA ASP A 31 2.50 27.06 2.53
C ASP A 31 2.97 25.65 2.15
N VAL A 32 2.16 24.95 1.35
CA VAL A 32 2.48 23.57 0.92
C VAL A 32 3.79 23.52 0.12
N ALA A 33 4.05 24.50 -0.76
CA ALA A 33 5.28 24.52 -1.56
C ALA A 33 6.52 24.73 -0.67
N GLU A 34 6.47 25.66 0.28
CA GLU A 34 7.56 25.90 1.25
C GLU A 34 7.85 24.65 2.08
N ARG A 35 6.79 23.96 2.52
CA ARG A 35 6.92 22.71 3.28
C ARG A 35 7.54 21.58 2.44
N VAL A 36 7.19 21.49 1.15
CA VAL A 36 7.78 20.50 0.23
C VAL A 36 9.26 20.78 -0.02
N ALA A 37 9.63 22.04 -0.22
CA ALA A 37 11.02 22.46 -0.41
C ALA A 37 11.89 22.14 0.82
N GLU A 38 11.41 22.48 2.02
CA GLU A 38 12.09 22.12 3.26
C GLU A 38 12.14 20.60 3.45
N TRP A 39 11.09 19.88 3.09
CA TRP A 39 11.07 18.42 3.12
C TRP A 39 12.13 17.81 2.18
N GLY A 40 12.29 18.34 0.97
CA GLY A 40 13.34 17.96 0.02
C GLY A 40 14.73 18.15 0.61
N ARG A 41 15.02 19.36 1.11
CA ARG A 41 16.31 19.69 1.75
C ARG A 41 16.64 18.74 2.91
N ARG A 42 15.65 18.35 3.70
CA ARG A 42 15.85 17.40 4.81
C ARG A 42 16.16 16.00 4.33
N LEU A 43 15.52 15.54 3.26
CA LEU A 43 15.80 14.25 2.63
C LEU A 43 17.20 14.21 2.01
N ASP A 44 17.61 15.26 1.30
CA ASP A 44 18.91 15.33 0.61
C ASP A 44 20.09 15.32 1.58
N THR A 45 19.90 15.88 2.78
CA THR A 45 20.92 15.92 3.83
C THR A 45 20.83 14.72 4.80
N ALA A 46 19.97 13.75 4.53
CA ALA A 46 19.79 12.57 5.36
C ALA A 46 20.94 11.57 5.21
N ALA A 47 21.32 10.93 6.32
CA ALA A 47 22.25 9.81 6.31
C ALA A 47 21.50 8.48 6.04
N ASP A 48 22.28 7.45 5.73
CA ASP A 48 21.85 6.06 5.60
C ASP A 48 20.73 5.79 4.57
N PRO A 49 20.86 6.27 3.31
CA PRO A 49 19.90 5.92 2.27
C PRO A 49 19.93 4.41 2.01
N ARG A 50 18.75 3.82 1.79
CA ARG A 50 18.60 2.41 1.43
C ARG A 50 17.79 2.29 0.15
N PRO A 51 18.06 1.28 -0.70
CA PRO A 51 17.20 0.96 -1.83
C PRO A 51 15.74 0.83 -1.38
N LEU A 52 14.78 1.33 -2.16
CA LEU A 52 13.37 1.28 -1.78
C LEU A 52 12.87 -0.16 -1.61
N THR A 53 13.45 -1.10 -2.37
CA THR A 53 13.25 -2.56 -2.21
C THR A 53 13.53 -3.04 -0.78
N GLU A 54 14.53 -2.47 -0.12
CA GLU A 54 14.94 -2.82 1.24
C GLU A 54 14.36 -1.89 2.31
N LEU A 55 14.01 -0.66 1.95
CA LEU A 55 13.46 0.34 2.86
C LEU A 55 12.06 -0.06 3.34
N TYR A 56 11.13 -0.30 2.42
CA TYR A 56 9.74 -0.60 2.75
C TYR A 56 9.58 -2.05 3.21
N LYS A 57 8.58 -2.30 4.06
CA LYS A 57 8.30 -3.61 4.67
C LYS A 57 6.80 -3.86 4.78
N GLY A 58 6.45 -5.11 5.09
CA GLY A 58 5.06 -5.55 5.27
C GLY A 58 4.55 -6.37 4.09
N ASP A 59 3.41 -7.03 4.29
CA ASP A 59 2.87 -7.99 3.30
C ASP A 59 2.61 -7.34 1.95
N HIS A 60 1.99 -6.14 1.91
CA HIS A 60 1.81 -5.37 0.68
C HIS A 60 3.11 -5.22 -0.10
N TRP A 61 4.17 -4.71 0.53
CA TRP A 61 5.45 -4.47 -0.15
C TRP A 61 6.12 -5.75 -0.63
N VAL A 62 6.17 -6.79 0.22
CA VAL A 62 6.76 -8.09 -0.14
C VAL A 62 6.05 -8.72 -1.34
N ARG A 63 4.73 -8.51 -1.48
CA ARG A 63 3.95 -8.96 -2.63
C ARG A 63 4.19 -8.08 -3.85
N SER A 64 4.29 -6.76 -3.69
CA SER A 64 4.59 -5.83 -4.78
C SER A 64 5.90 -6.18 -5.49
N LEU A 65 6.94 -6.56 -4.73
CA LEU A 65 8.23 -6.98 -5.27
C LEU A 65 8.16 -8.25 -6.15
N ARG A 66 7.06 -9.02 -6.09
CA ARG A 66 6.86 -10.21 -6.92
C ARG A 66 6.10 -9.93 -8.22
N LEU A 67 5.42 -8.79 -8.33
CA LEU A 67 4.63 -8.45 -9.52
C LEU A 67 5.46 -8.44 -10.82
N PRO A 68 6.73 -7.98 -10.84
CA PRO A 68 7.53 -8.06 -12.06
C PRO A 68 7.71 -9.49 -12.57
N ALA A 69 7.82 -10.48 -11.68
CA ALA A 69 7.93 -11.88 -12.06
C ALA A 69 6.60 -12.42 -12.63
N SER A 70 5.46 -12.05 -12.04
CA SER A 70 4.13 -12.38 -12.61
C SER A 70 3.94 -11.74 -13.98
N ALA A 71 4.35 -10.49 -14.15
CA ALA A 71 4.28 -9.80 -15.44
C ALA A 71 5.19 -10.44 -16.50
N ALA A 72 6.37 -10.93 -16.12
CA ALA A 72 7.25 -11.66 -17.03
C ALA A 72 6.60 -12.94 -17.58
N GLN A 73 5.83 -13.66 -16.76
CA GLN A 73 5.06 -14.83 -17.20
C GLN A 73 3.97 -14.45 -18.22
N ALA A 74 3.40 -13.26 -18.11
CA ALA A 74 2.45 -12.71 -19.09
C ALA A 74 3.10 -12.12 -20.35
N GLY A 75 4.43 -12.17 -20.48
CA GLY A 75 5.19 -11.71 -21.66
C GLY A 75 5.68 -10.27 -21.60
N PHE A 76 5.57 -9.60 -20.44
CA PHE A 76 6.08 -8.24 -20.24
C PHE A 76 7.53 -8.22 -19.75
N THR A 77 8.23 -7.12 -20.03
CA THR A 77 9.43 -6.73 -19.28
C THR A 77 9.01 -5.63 -18.31
N ALA A 78 8.90 -5.96 -17.03
CA ALA A 78 8.27 -5.07 -16.05
C ALA A 78 9.28 -4.29 -15.20
N GLU A 79 9.00 -3.00 -15.02
CA GLU A 79 9.67 -2.14 -14.05
C GLU A 79 8.71 -1.81 -12.91
N LEU A 80 9.18 -1.96 -11.67
CA LEU A 80 8.41 -1.61 -10.49
C LEU A 80 8.74 -0.19 -10.04
N TRP A 81 7.69 0.57 -9.82
CA TRP A 81 7.68 1.96 -9.37
C TRP A 81 6.84 2.07 -8.10
N VAL A 82 7.14 3.08 -7.29
CA VAL A 82 6.42 3.36 -6.05
C VAL A 82 5.95 4.80 -6.03
N ALA A 83 4.64 4.98 -5.86
CA ALA A 83 4.04 6.27 -5.52
C ALA A 83 4.18 6.46 -4.00
N SER A 84 4.89 7.51 -3.60
CA SER A 84 5.23 7.80 -2.21
C SER A 84 4.83 9.21 -1.81
N ALA A 85 4.11 9.33 -0.69
CA ALA A 85 3.79 10.64 -0.11
C ALA A 85 5.03 11.44 0.33
N GLY A 86 6.19 10.78 0.51
CA GLY A 86 7.43 11.45 0.92
C GLY A 86 8.43 11.68 -0.22
N LEU A 87 8.35 10.92 -1.31
CA LEU A 87 9.39 10.88 -2.34
C LEU A 87 8.87 11.13 -3.77
N GLY A 88 7.55 11.26 -3.96
CA GLY A 88 6.96 11.27 -5.30
C GLY A 88 6.94 9.87 -5.91
N LEU A 89 6.97 9.81 -7.24
CA LEU A 89 7.04 8.62 -8.06
C LEU A 89 8.51 8.26 -8.29
N GLN A 90 8.90 7.09 -7.81
CA GLN A 90 10.28 6.61 -7.85
C GLN A 90 10.36 5.18 -8.39
N PRO A 91 11.42 4.82 -9.14
CA PRO A 91 11.70 3.41 -9.40
C PRO A 91 12.13 2.74 -8.11
N VAL A 92 11.85 1.45 -7.92
CA VAL A 92 12.21 0.77 -6.66
C VAL A 92 13.73 0.61 -6.45
N SER A 93 14.52 0.80 -7.50
CA SER A 93 15.99 0.86 -7.45
C SER A 93 16.53 2.16 -6.84
N ALA A 94 15.70 3.21 -6.75
CA ALA A 94 16.08 4.45 -6.07
C ALA A 94 16.39 4.18 -4.59
N SER A 95 17.15 5.07 -3.96
CA SER A 95 17.49 4.99 -2.55
C SER A 95 16.98 6.19 -1.78
N ALA A 96 16.51 5.97 -0.55
CA ALA A 96 16.03 7.02 0.33
C ALA A 96 16.27 6.66 1.80
N PRO A 97 16.39 7.66 2.70
CA PRO A 97 16.41 7.42 4.14
C PRO A 97 15.05 6.92 4.64
N ALA A 98 14.99 6.43 5.88
CA ALA A 98 13.72 6.20 6.55
C ALA A 98 13.02 7.53 6.89
N TYR A 99 11.77 7.68 6.46
CA TYR A 99 10.97 8.89 6.63
C TYR A 99 9.53 8.56 7.08
N ALA A 100 8.81 9.54 7.64
CA ALA A 100 7.36 9.46 7.87
C ALA A 100 6.63 10.57 7.12
N ALA A 101 5.84 10.18 6.13
CA ALA A 101 4.95 11.01 5.34
C ALA A 101 3.80 10.14 4.83
N THR A 102 2.55 10.61 4.94
CA THR A 102 1.38 9.86 4.50
C THR A 102 0.28 10.77 3.95
N PHE A 103 -0.54 10.23 3.04
CA PHE A 103 -1.80 10.84 2.60
C PHE A 103 -2.99 10.48 3.51
N THR A 104 -2.79 9.62 4.52
CA THR A 104 -3.84 9.26 5.47
C THR A 104 -4.28 10.48 6.29
N SER A 105 -5.58 10.76 6.28
CA SER A 105 -6.18 11.81 7.11
C SER A 105 -5.99 11.54 8.60
N ARG A 106 -5.83 12.60 9.41
CA ARG A 106 -5.72 12.54 10.88
C ARG A 106 -4.52 11.76 11.42
N HIS A 107 -3.59 11.36 10.56
CA HIS A 107 -2.28 10.88 10.98
C HIS A 107 -1.37 12.08 11.26
N GLU A 108 -0.53 12.02 12.29
CA GLU A 108 0.34 13.14 12.64
C GLU A 108 1.34 13.48 11.52
N ASP A 109 1.81 12.47 10.79
CA ASP A 109 2.66 12.65 9.59
C ASP A 109 1.88 12.83 8.28
N SER A 110 0.63 13.31 8.36
CA SER A 110 -0.15 13.63 7.17
C SER A 110 0.45 14.84 6.45
N VAL A 111 0.63 14.73 5.13
CA VAL A 111 1.24 15.80 4.33
C VAL A 111 0.31 17.00 4.12
N GLY A 112 -1.00 16.77 4.19
CA GLY A 112 -2.03 17.80 4.08
C GLY A 112 -3.30 17.41 4.86
N GLY A 113 -3.94 18.40 5.46
CA GLY A 113 -5.19 18.27 6.19
C GLY A 113 -6.39 18.00 5.28
N THR A 114 -6.40 18.58 4.08
CA THR A 114 -7.46 18.42 3.07
C THR A 114 -7.03 17.53 1.90
N PHE A 115 -7.97 17.19 1.01
CA PHE A 115 -7.66 16.48 -0.24
C PHE A 115 -6.85 17.38 -1.18
N ASP A 116 -7.23 18.65 -1.33
CA ASP A 116 -6.55 19.61 -2.21
C ASP A 116 -5.11 19.83 -1.77
N GLU A 117 -4.85 20.00 -0.47
CA GLU A 117 -3.48 20.15 0.05
C GLU A 117 -2.59 18.94 -0.26
N ARG A 118 -3.16 17.72 -0.29
CA ARG A 118 -2.41 16.50 -0.64
C ARG A 118 -2.10 16.43 -2.12
N GLY A 119 -3.03 16.88 -2.97
CA GLY A 119 -2.81 17.05 -4.40
C GLY A 119 -1.72 18.07 -4.70
N THR A 120 -1.80 19.24 -4.07
CA THR A 120 -0.78 20.29 -4.16
C THR A 120 0.57 19.80 -3.64
N TRP A 121 0.59 19.08 -2.52
CA TRP A 121 1.82 18.47 -1.99
C TRP A 121 2.43 17.49 -2.99
N TRP A 122 1.63 16.57 -3.56
CA TRP A 122 2.11 15.63 -4.56
C TRP A 122 2.67 16.35 -5.79
N HIS A 123 1.96 17.37 -6.29
CA HIS A 123 2.40 18.14 -7.44
C HIS A 123 3.78 18.78 -7.23
N HIS A 124 3.96 19.55 -6.16
CA HIS A 124 5.27 20.16 -5.87
C HIS A 124 6.35 19.11 -5.59
N LEU A 125 6.01 18.02 -4.89
CA LEU A 125 6.94 16.94 -4.59
C LEU A 125 7.44 16.25 -5.86
N GLN A 126 6.54 16.06 -6.83
CA GLN A 126 6.86 15.51 -8.14
C GLN A 126 7.76 16.42 -8.96
N GLU A 127 7.51 17.74 -8.95
CA GLU A 127 8.38 18.71 -9.64
C GLU A 127 9.79 18.73 -9.04
N GLU A 128 9.90 18.68 -7.71
CA GLU A 128 11.21 18.74 -7.05
C GLU A 128 12.01 17.45 -7.14
N ARG A 129 11.34 16.29 -7.06
CA ARG A 129 12.03 15.00 -6.84
C ARG A 129 11.50 13.83 -7.63
N GLY A 130 10.35 13.96 -8.29
CA GLY A 130 9.77 12.87 -9.08
C GLY A 130 10.75 12.38 -10.14
N ALA A 131 11.05 11.08 -10.16
CA ALA A 131 11.93 10.52 -11.17
C ALA A 131 11.24 10.42 -12.55
N SER A 132 9.90 10.48 -12.56
CA SER A 132 9.05 10.41 -13.74
C SER A 132 7.65 10.90 -13.38
N ARG A 133 6.85 11.25 -14.39
CA ARG A 133 5.38 11.34 -14.25
C ARG A 133 4.71 10.07 -14.76
N LEU A 134 3.46 9.82 -14.36
CA LEU A 134 2.68 8.69 -14.89
C LEU A 134 2.55 8.74 -16.43
N THR A 135 2.45 9.93 -16.99
CA THR A 135 2.37 10.17 -18.43
C THR A 135 3.63 9.70 -19.16
N ASP A 136 4.81 9.95 -18.59
CA ASP A 136 6.09 9.57 -19.20
C ASP A 136 6.26 8.05 -19.19
N LEU A 137 5.77 7.38 -18.14
CA LEU A 137 5.74 5.92 -18.06
C LEU A 137 4.81 5.32 -19.12
N ALA A 138 3.64 5.92 -19.32
CA ALA A 138 2.66 5.48 -20.32
C ALA A 138 3.16 5.66 -21.76
N CYS A 139 4.02 6.64 -22.02
CA CYS A 139 4.68 6.79 -23.33
C CYS A 139 5.66 5.66 -23.65
N LYS A 140 6.18 4.94 -22.64
CA LYS A 140 7.11 3.82 -22.83
C LYS A 140 6.40 2.48 -23.06
N GLY A 141 5.16 2.37 -22.62
CA GLY A 141 4.37 1.14 -22.75
C GLY A 141 3.20 1.10 -21.77
N PRO A 142 2.55 -0.07 -21.62
CA PRO A 142 1.42 -0.22 -20.72
C PRO A 142 1.76 0.12 -19.26
N ILE A 143 0.77 0.57 -18.51
CA ILE A 143 0.92 0.91 -17.09
C ILE A 143 -0.12 0.22 -16.22
N LEU A 144 0.37 -0.50 -15.20
CA LEU A 144 -0.44 -1.11 -14.15
C LEU A 144 -0.31 -0.30 -12.85
N LEU A 145 -1.38 0.38 -12.45
CA LEU A 145 -1.48 1.15 -11.23
C LEU A 145 -2.14 0.31 -10.14
N VAL A 146 -1.44 0.05 -9.04
CA VAL A 146 -1.96 -0.68 -7.89
C VAL A 146 -1.98 0.28 -6.70
N LEU A 147 -3.05 1.05 -6.60
CA LEU A 147 -3.15 2.19 -5.71
C LEU A 147 -4.21 1.99 -4.65
N SER A 148 -3.90 2.39 -3.41
CA SER A 148 -4.94 2.58 -2.41
C SER A 148 -5.82 3.79 -2.75
N GLU A 149 -7.02 3.84 -2.19
CA GLU A 149 -7.96 4.96 -2.35
C GLU A 149 -7.30 6.31 -2.00
N VAL A 150 -6.62 6.40 -0.86
CA VAL A 150 -5.98 7.64 -0.40
C VAL A 150 -4.83 8.11 -1.29
N TYR A 151 -4.12 7.18 -1.94
CA TYR A 151 -3.07 7.53 -2.91
C TYR A 151 -3.67 7.97 -4.23
N ALA A 152 -4.66 7.24 -4.76
CA ALA A 152 -5.31 7.62 -6.01
C ALA A 152 -6.02 8.98 -5.91
N ALA A 153 -6.60 9.31 -4.75
CA ALA A 153 -7.17 10.63 -4.51
C ALA A 153 -6.09 11.73 -4.49
N ALA A 154 -4.95 11.49 -3.85
CA ALA A 154 -3.86 12.46 -3.78
C ALA A 154 -3.19 12.72 -5.13
N ILE A 155 -3.17 11.74 -6.03
CA ILE A 155 -2.52 11.86 -7.35
C ILE A 155 -3.53 11.98 -8.50
N GLU A 156 -4.78 12.34 -8.18
CA GLU A 156 -5.89 12.32 -9.13
C GLU A 156 -5.62 13.12 -10.40
N THR A 157 -5.03 14.30 -10.30
CA THR A 157 -4.68 15.13 -11.47
C THR A 157 -3.74 14.40 -12.43
N GLU A 158 -2.77 13.63 -11.92
CA GLU A 158 -1.90 12.80 -12.77
C GLU A 158 -2.65 11.61 -13.38
N LEU A 159 -3.60 11.00 -12.66
CA LEU A 159 -4.43 9.93 -13.20
C LEU A 159 -5.34 10.43 -14.32
N GLN A 160 -5.88 11.65 -14.21
CA GLN A 160 -6.66 12.29 -15.26
C GLN A 160 -5.80 12.59 -16.49
N ALA A 161 -4.59 13.13 -16.29
CA ALA A 161 -3.64 13.34 -17.37
C ALA A 161 -3.25 12.03 -18.07
N LEU A 162 -3.02 10.96 -17.31
CA LEU A 162 -2.78 9.62 -17.84
C LEU A 162 -3.97 9.12 -18.68
N ALA A 163 -5.19 9.23 -18.15
CA ALA A 163 -6.40 8.79 -18.82
C ALA A 163 -6.61 9.53 -20.17
N ALA A 164 -6.24 10.81 -20.22
CA ALA A 164 -6.34 11.62 -21.44
C ALA A 164 -5.34 11.21 -22.54
N ILE A 165 -4.25 10.52 -22.21
CA ILE A 165 -3.29 10.01 -23.22
C ILE A 165 -3.93 8.87 -24.04
N GLY A 166 -4.85 8.10 -23.46
CA GLY A 166 -5.52 6.99 -24.16
C GLY A 166 -4.62 5.77 -24.41
N GLY A 167 -3.52 5.64 -23.67
CA GLY A 167 -2.65 4.45 -23.69
C GLY A 167 -3.24 3.26 -22.93
N GLU A 168 -2.58 2.11 -23.00
CA GLU A 168 -3.00 0.92 -22.25
C GLU A 168 -2.70 1.08 -20.75
N ALA A 169 -3.71 1.42 -19.96
CA ALA A 169 -3.60 1.65 -18.52
C ALA A 169 -4.67 0.89 -17.74
N LEU A 170 -4.26 0.23 -16.64
CA LEU A 170 -5.16 -0.45 -15.71
C LEU A 170 -4.92 0.03 -14.29
N LEU A 171 -5.98 0.49 -13.63
CA LEU A 171 -5.99 0.87 -12.22
C LEU A 171 -6.67 -0.19 -11.37
N ILE A 172 -5.92 -0.82 -10.46
CA ILE A 172 -6.43 -1.73 -9.45
C ILE A 172 -6.48 -1.00 -8.11
N GLY A 173 -7.68 -0.95 -7.53
CA GLY A 173 -7.99 -0.16 -6.35
C GLY A 173 -8.47 1.23 -6.74
N GLY A 174 -7.84 2.27 -6.18
CA GLY A 174 -8.20 3.68 -6.41
C GLY A 174 -9.54 4.11 -5.83
N ALA A 175 -9.81 5.42 -5.84
CA ALA A 175 -10.97 6.03 -5.20
C ALA A 175 -12.24 5.97 -6.06
N ARG A 176 -12.14 6.32 -7.33
CA ARG A 176 -13.27 6.41 -8.27
C ARG A 176 -12.86 6.04 -9.68
N ASP A 177 -13.86 5.82 -10.52
CA ASP A 177 -13.66 5.59 -11.95
C ASP A 177 -13.33 6.91 -12.65
N LEU A 178 -12.42 6.84 -13.63
CA LEU A 178 -12.00 7.99 -14.43
C LEU A 178 -12.21 7.65 -15.92
N PRO A 179 -12.92 8.50 -16.69
CA PRO A 179 -13.07 8.29 -18.13
C PRO A 179 -11.71 8.15 -18.80
N GLY A 180 -11.52 7.10 -19.61
CA GLY A 180 -10.26 6.81 -20.29
C GLY A 180 -9.27 5.96 -19.50
N LEU A 181 -9.59 5.56 -18.26
CA LEU A 181 -8.77 4.67 -17.44
C LEU A 181 -9.57 3.45 -16.98
N THR A 182 -9.20 2.26 -17.45
CA THR A 182 -9.82 1.01 -17.01
C THR A 182 -9.51 0.80 -15.52
N ARG A 183 -10.55 0.56 -14.72
CA ARG A 183 -10.42 0.36 -13.27
C ARG A 183 -11.04 -0.95 -12.80
N LEU A 184 -10.31 -1.65 -11.93
CA LEU A 184 -10.80 -2.73 -11.08
C LEU A 184 -10.86 -2.23 -9.64
N PRO A 185 -12.06 -1.88 -9.12
CA PRO A 185 -12.20 -1.41 -7.75
C PRO A 185 -11.70 -2.43 -6.74
N ALA A 186 -11.20 -1.96 -5.59
CA ALA A 186 -10.83 -2.84 -4.49
C ALA A 186 -12.06 -3.60 -3.98
N ASP A 187 -12.02 -4.93 -4.00
CA ASP A 187 -13.13 -5.78 -3.55
C ASP A 187 -12.76 -6.62 -2.34
N GLY A 188 -13.15 -6.12 -1.15
CA GLY A 188 -12.90 -6.79 0.13
C GLY A 188 -13.48 -8.20 0.23
N SER A 189 -14.48 -8.54 -0.57
CA SER A 189 -15.09 -9.88 -0.57
C SER A 189 -14.16 -10.96 -1.15
N LEU A 190 -13.14 -10.56 -1.90
CA LEU A 190 -12.14 -11.45 -2.49
C LEU A 190 -11.02 -11.81 -1.52
N ARG A 191 -10.95 -11.15 -0.34
CA ARG A 191 -9.88 -11.39 0.65
C ARG A 191 -9.79 -12.86 1.06
N SER A 192 -10.93 -13.55 1.17
CA SER A 192 -10.94 -14.96 1.57
C SER A 192 -10.32 -15.87 0.50
N ALA A 193 -10.54 -15.57 -0.79
CA ALA A 193 -10.02 -16.34 -1.91
C ALA A 193 -8.55 -16.00 -2.22
N LEU A 194 -8.18 -14.72 -2.17
CA LEU A 194 -6.82 -14.24 -2.42
C LEU A 194 -5.89 -14.37 -1.20
N GLY A 195 -6.48 -14.60 -0.03
CA GLY A 195 -5.80 -14.66 1.26
C GLY A 195 -5.22 -13.31 1.71
N GLY A 196 -4.55 -13.33 2.86
CA GLY A 196 -3.85 -12.17 3.42
C GLY A 196 -4.77 -11.12 4.05
N THR A 197 -4.27 -9.89 4.10
CA THR A 197 -4.94 -8.73 4.73
C THR A 197 -5.53 -7.81 3.67
N LEU A 198 -6.56 -7.04 4.05
CA LEU A 198 -7.15 -6.02 3.17
C LEU A 198 -6.11 -5.00 2.65
N THR A 199 -5.09 -4.71 3.45
CA THR A 199 -3.97 -3.82 3.04
C THR A 199 -3.15 -4.35 1.86
N SER A 200 -3.13 -5.67 1.63
CA SER A 200 -2.41 -6.32 0.53
C SER A 200 -3.33 -6.71 -0.64
N LEU A 201 -4.64 -6.44 -0.50
CA LEU A 201 -5.65 -6.95 -1.40
C LEU A 201 -5.42 -6.48 -2.84
N ASN A 202 -5.21 -5.18 -3.07
CA ASN A 202 -5.02 -4.64 -4.41
C ASN A 202 -3.81 -5.27 -5.12
N VAL A 203 -2.72 -5.53 -4.39
CA VAL A 203 -1.53 -6.21 -4.95
C VAL A 203 -1.81 -7.68 -5.26
N ARG A 204 -2.65 -8.35 -4.47
CA ARG A 204 -3.06 -9.73 -4.75
C ARG A 204 -4.00 -9.81 -5.95
N MET A 205 -4.92 -8.86 -6.08
CA MET A 205 -5.75 -8.70 -7.27
C MET A 205 -4.87 -8.46 -8.51
N ALA A 206 -3.83 -7.62 -8.38
CA ALA A 206 -2.86 -7.38 -9.45
C ALA A 206 -2.07 -8.62 -9.84
N ALA A 207 -1.63 -9.43 -8.86
CA ALA A 207 -0.96 -10.69 -9.13
C ALA A 207 -1.89 -11.66 -9.88
N TRP A 208 -3.13 -11.83 -9.41
CA TRP A 208 -4.13 -12.64 -10.10
C TRP A 208 -4.34 -12.14 -11.53
N TRP A 209 -4.50 -10.83 -11.72
CA TRP A 209 -4.73 -10.25 -13.04
C TRP A 209 -3.58 -10.55 -14.00
N LEU A 210 -2.34 -10.31 -13.56
CA LEU A 210 -1.15 -10.61 -14.36
C LEU A 210 -1.02 -12.10 -14.69
N GLU A 211 -1.36 -13.01 -13.77
CA GLU A 211 -1.35 -14.46 -14.01
C GLU A 211 -2.36 -14.90 -15.10
N HIS A 212 -3.39 -14.10 -15.35
CA HIS A 212 -4.42 -14.33 -16.38
C HIS A 212 -4.31 -13.39 -17.58
N CYS A 213 -3.27 -12.55 -17.61
CA CYS A 213 -2.88 -11.81 -18.81
C CYS A 213 -2.11 -12.74 -19.75
N SER A 214 -2.23 -12.48 -21.05
CA SER A 214 -1.44 -13.18 -22.06
C SER A 214 -1.03 -12.23 -23.18
N GLY A 215 0.05 -12.58 -23.89
CA GLY A 215 0.49 -11.84 -25.07
C GLY A 215 0.94 -10.40 -24.80
N ALA A 216 1.40 -10.10 -23.59
CA ALA A 216 1.86 -8.77 -23.19
C ALA A 216 0.82 -7.65 -23.42
N ARG A 217 -0.46 -7.95 -23.14
CA ARG A 217 -1.57 -6.98 -23.14
C ARG A 217 -2.30 -6.99 -21.81
N LEU A 218 -2.43 -5.82 -21.21
CA LEU A 218 -2.92 -5.59 -19.86
C LEU A 218 -4.46 -5.50 -19.80
N THR A 219 -5.11 -4.96 -20.83
CA THR A 219 -6.56 -4.69 -20.85
C THR A 219 -7.32 -5.57 -21.85
N GLN A 220 -6.90 -6.84 -22.00
CA GLN A 220 -7.62 -7.78 -22.87
C GLN A 220 -9.05 -8.05 -22.38
N PRO A 221 -10.03 -8.08 -23.31
CA PRO A 221 -11.41 -8.47 -22.99
C PRO A 221 -11.49 -9.83 -22.28
N ASP A 222 -10.68 -10.80 -22.71
CA ASP A 222 -10.68 -12.16 -22.14
C ASP A 222 -10.23 -12.17 -20.67
N THR A 223 -9.21 -11.37 -20.30
CA THR A 223 -8.77 -11.24 -18.90
C THR A 223 -9.86 -10.59 -18.06
N SER A 224 -10.58 -9.62 -18.62
CA SER A 224 -11.71 -8.96 -17.94
C SER A 224 -12.89 -9.92 -17.73
N ALA A 225 -13.19 -10.75 -18.74
CA ALA A 225 -14.23 -11.78 -18.65
C ALA A 225 -13.87 -12.84 -17.59
N ALA A 226 -12.63 -13.36 -17.63
CA ALA A 226 -12.13 -14.32 -16.65
C ALA A 226 -12.16 -13.76 -15.22
N TRP A 227 -11.81 -12.47 -15.05
CA TRP A 227 -11.92 -11.78 -13.76
C TRP A 227 -13.35 -11.78 -13.25
N ASN A 228 -14.30 -11.34 -14.08
CA ASN A 228 -15.70 -11.24 -13.68
C ASN A 228 -16.30 -12.62 -13.33
N ASP A 229 -16.00 -13.65 -14.12
CA ASP A 229 -16.46 -15.02 -13.88
C ASP A 229 -15.90 -15.59 -12.58
N TRP A 230 -14.61 -15.35 -12.32
CA TRP A 230 -13.97 -15.79 -11.08
C TRP A 230 -14.49 -15.03 -9.86
N VAL A 231 -14.64 -13.70 -9.95
CA VAL A 231 -15.20 -12.87 -8.87
C VAL A 231 -16.61 -13.34 -8.49
N ALA A 232 -17.46 -13.67 -9.46
CA ALA A 232 -18.81 -14.18 -9.21
C ALA A 232 -18.83 -15.45 -8.36
N GLN A 233 -17.80 -16.30 -8.47
CA GLN A 233 -17.66 -17.56 -7.73
C GLN A 233 -16.89 -17.41 -6.41
N ALA A 234 -15.89 -16.52 -6.40
CA ALA A 234 -14.94 -16.37 -5.30
C ALA A 234 -15.41 -15.37 -4.22
N SER A 235 -16.29 -14.43 -4.57
CA SER A 235 -16.75 -13.37 -3.67
C SER A 235 -17.45 -13.93 -2.43
N LYS A 236 -16.89 -13.63 -1.26
CA LYS A 236 -17.51 -13.95 0.03
C LYS A 236 -17.52 -12.71 0.91
N LYS A 237 -18.71 -12.20 1.22
CA LYS A 237 -18.84 -11.15 2.24
C LYS A 237 -18.48 -11.73 3.60
N GLU A 238 -17.27 -11.42 4.07
CA GLU A 238 -16.84 -11.79 5.42
C GLU A 238 -17.65 -10.99 6.44
N ARG A 239 -18.69 -11.59 6.99
CA ARG A 239 -19.38 -11.06 8.17
C ARG A 239 -18.59 -11.43 9.41
N TYR A 240 -17.84 -10.48 9.92
CA TYR A 240 -17.23 -10.61 11.24
C TYR A 240 -18.31 -10.34 12.31
N HIS A 241 -19.01 -11.38 12.74
CA HIS A 241 -19.76 -11.35 14.00
C HIS A 241 -18.76 -11.43 15.15
N ARG A 242 -18.11 -10.31 15.47
CA ARG A 242 -17.18 -10.25 16.60
C ARG A 242 -17.65 -9.23 17.60
N ALA A 243 -17.90 -9.69 18.83
CA ALA A 243 -18.14 -8.80 19.95
C ALA A 243 -16.81 -8.11 20.33
N PRO A 244 -16.76 -6.77 20.44
CA PRO A 244 -15.60 -6.08 20.98
C PRO A 244 -15.38 -6.52 22.43
N MET A 245 -14.14 -6.88 22.76
CA MET A 245 -13.75 -7.19 24.13
C MET A 245 -13.16 -5.96 24.82
N THR A 246 -13.38 -5.84 26.14
CA THR A 246 -12.67 -4.87 26.99
C THR A 246 -11.24 -5.36 27.27
N ASP A 247 -10.35 -4.46 27.70
CA ASP A 247 -8.95 -4.82 27.99
C ASP A 247 -8.87 -5.89 29.09
N GLU A 248 -9.72 -5.80 30.11
CA GLU A 248 -9.77 -6.75 31.23
C GLU A 248 -10.08 -8.16 30.74
N ARG A 249 -11.04 -8.31 29.82
CA ARG A 249 -11.39 -9.63 29.27
C ARG A 249 -10.29 -10.20 28.38
N VAL A 250 -9.58 -9.35 27.64
CA VAL A 250 -8.43 -9.77 26.82
C VAL A 250 -7.28 -10.20 27.73
N ILE A 251 -7.00 -9.45 28.81
CA ILE A 251 -5.99 -9.80 29.82
C ILE A 251 -6.32 -11.13 30.49
N SER A 252 -7.58 -11.34 30.93
CA SER A 252 -8.01 -12.62 31.52
C SER A 252 -7.80 -13.79 30.55
N PHE A 253 -8.21 -13.63 29.29
CA PHE A 253 -7.97 -14.65 28.26
C PHE A 253 -6.49 -14.97 28.09
N ILE A 254 -5.61 -13.95 28.07
CA ILE A 254 -4.16 -14.12 27.95
C ILE A 254 -3.62 -14.90 29.15
N ARG A 255 -4.00 -14.51 30.38
CA ARG A 255 -3.55 -15.19 31.61
C ARG A 255 -3.96 -16.66 31.62
N GLU A 256 -5.23 -16.94 31.32
CA GLU A 256 -5.77 -18.31 31.28
C GLU A 256 -5.08 -19.14 30.20
N SER A 257 -4.92 -18.60 28.99
CA SER A 257 -4.32 -19.34 27.89
C SER A 257 -2.82 -19.62 28.09
N VAL A 258 -2.09 -18.67 28.69
CA VAL A 258 -0.66 -18.85 29.02
C VAL A 258 -0.49 -19.84 30.17
N ALA A 259 -1.36 -19.80 31.18
CA ALA A 259 -1.36 -20.78 32.27
C ALA A 259 -1.64 -22.21 31.77
N GLN A 260 -2.53 -22.35 30.78
CA GLN A 260 -2.84 -23.65 30.16
C GLN A 260 -1.73 -24.14 29.24
N ASN A 261 -1.10 -23.26 28.46
CA ASN A 261 -0.01 -23.64 27.56
C ASN A 261 1.01 -22.50 27.38
N PRO A 262 2.13 -22.52 28.14
CA PRO A 262 3.16 -21.49 28.07
C PRO A 262 3.88 -21.37 26.72
N VAL A 263 3.74 -22.38 25.85
CA VAL A 263 4.43 -22.43 24.53
C VAL A 263 3.67 -21.65 23.46
N HIS A 264 2.44 -21.21 23.73
CA HIS A 264 1.67 -20.47 22.74
C HIS A 264 2.26 -19.08 22.48
N SER A 265 2.75 -18.87 21.25
CA SER A 265 3.15 -17.54 20.80
C SER A 265 1.98 -16.57 20.84
N ARG A 266 2.26 -15.28 21.07
CA ARG A 266 1.29 -14.18 21.00
C ARG A 266 0.39 -14.26 19.76
N THR A 267 0.96 -14.52 18.59
CA THR A 267 0.21 -14.60 17.33
C THR A 267 -0.76 -15.79 17.32
N ARG A 268 -0.38 -16.91 17.95
CA ARG A 268 -1.26 -18.08 18.12
C ARG A 268 -2.41 -17.78 19.07
N LEU A 269 -2.15 -17.13 20.20
CA LEU A 269 -3.20 -16.74 21.16
C LEU A 269 -4.20 -15.75 20.55
N LEU A 270 -3.72 -14.75 19.81
CA LEU A 270 -4.60 -13.82 19.10
C LEU A 270 -5.45 -14.54 18.04
N ARG A 271 -4.91 -15.56 17.37
CA ARG A 271 -5.68 -16.40 16.44
C ARG A 271 -6.76 -17.19 17.18
N MET A 272 -6.43 -17.85 18.29
CA MET A 272 -7.39 -18.60 19.11
C MET A 272 -8.53 -17.71 19.61
N LEU A 273 -8.22 -16.49 20.10
CA LEU A 273 -9.25 -15.52 20.51
C LEU A 273 -10.19 -15.17 19.36
N ARG A 274 -9.64 -14.98 18.15
CA ARG A 274 -10.44 -14.66 16.95
C ARG A 274 -11.25 -15.85 16.44
N ASP A 275 -10.74 -17.06 16.58
CA ASP A 275 -11.42 -18.31 16.22
C ASP A 275 -12.64 -18.57 17.13
N GLN A 276 -12.62 -18.03 18.36
CA GLN A 276 -13.78 -18.01 19.28
C GLN A 276 -14.80 -16.90 18.97
N GLY A 277 -14.64 -16.16 17.86
CA GLY A 277 -15.56 -15.09 17.47
C GLY A 277 -15.37 -13.79 18.25
N LEU A 278 -14.23 -13.59 18.93
CA LEU A 278 -13.96 -12.37 19.70
C LEU A 278 -13.05 -11.40 18.92
N ALA A 279 -13.23 -10.09 19.11
CA ALA A 279 -12.42 -9.06 18.45
C ALA A 279 -11.36 -8.45 19.38
N CYS A 280 -10.10 -8.54 18.96
CA CYS A 280 -9.01 -7.71 19.45
C CYS A 280 -8.09 -7.29 18.29
N GLU A 281 -7.76 -6.00 18.23
CA GLU A 281 -6.82 -5.42 17.28
C GLU A 281 -5.40 -5.92 17.58
N GLN A 282 -4.57 -6.13 16.54
CA GLN A 282 -3.31 -6.86 16.72
C GLN A 282 -2.30 -6.09 17.57
N LYS A 283 -2.24 -4.76 17.45
CA LYS A 283 -1.39 -3.91 18.27
C LYS A 283 -1.90 -3.88 19.70
N ARG A 284 -3.20 -3.60 19.90
CA ARG A 284 -3.84 -3.69 21.23
C ARG A 284 -3.57 -5.03 21.93
N PHE A 285 -3.76 -6.16 21.26
CA PHE A 285 -3.45 -7.47 21.85
C PHE A 285 -1.96 -7.63 22.18
N ALA A 286 -1.07 -7.07 21.35
CA ALA A 286 0.36 -7.07 21.61
C ALA A 286 0.73 -6.35 22.90
N ASP A 287 0.18 -5.15 23.06
CA ASP A 287 0.47 -4.28 24.19
C ASP A 287 -0.06 -4.92 25.49
N LEU A 288 -1.28 -5.47 25.44
CA LEU A 288 -1.88 -6.20 26.57
C LEU A 288 -1.13 -7.50 26.90
N TYR A 289 -0.68 -8.25 25.90
CA TYR A 289 0.12 -9.46 26.10
C TYR A 289 1.46 -9.14 26.79
N ALA A 290 2.16 -8.12 26.31
CA ALA A 290 3.42 -7.67 26.91
C ALA A 290 3.23 -7.17 28.35
N ALA A 291 2.14 -6.45 28.62
CA ALA A 291 1.79 -6.01 29.97
C ALA A 291 1.41 -7.16 30.91
N THR A 292 0.83 -8.24 30.37
CA THR A 292 0.31 -9.37 31.17
C THR A 292 1.35 -10.42 31.49
N VAL A 293 2.19 -10.78 30.51
CA VAL A 293 3.17 -11.88 30.62
C VAL A 293 4.56 -11.37 31.05
N GLY A 294 4.76 -10.05 31.03
CA GLY A 294 6.07 -9.42 31.22
C GLY A 294 6.92 -9.49 29.94
N LYS A 295 7.78 -8.49 29.72
CA LYS A 295 8.73 -8.50 28.61
C LYS A 295 9.80 -9.57 28.87
N ASN A 296 9.61 -10.80 28.42
CA ASN A 296 10.69 -11.77 28.30
C ASN A 296 10.56 -12.59 27.00
N GLN A 297 11.60 -12.42 26.17
CA GLN A 297 11.96 -13.07 24.90
C GLN A 297 11.16 -12.73 23.64
#